data_AF-A0A956M3M9-F1
#
_entry.id   AF-A0A956M3M9-F1
#
_cell.length_a   1.000
_cell.length_b   1.000
_cell.length_c   1.000
_cell.angle_alpha   90.00
_cell.angle_beta   90.00
_cell.angle_gamma   90.00
#
_symmetry.space_group_name_H-M   'P 1'
#
loop_
_entity.id
_entity.type
_entity.pdbx_description
1 polymer ?
#
loop_
_entity_poly.entity_id
_entity_poly.type
_entity_poly.pdbx_seq_one_letter_code
_entity_poly.pdbx_strand_id
1 'polypeptide(L)'
;AGTDQRLGIDRDLDGYLDADEIDAGSDPGNPLSTPGTVDAPQPTSIPLATRLEPLWPNPSTSASRIAYRVLDSGVTTLTVHDVNGRLVRTLARGVAEAAGRHERVWDLRGDDGVRVPAGMYYVRMQADGRVLSQRVVVQR
;
A
#
# COMPACT_ATOMS: atom_id res chain seq x y z
N ALA A 1 2.21 -60.69 14.41
CA ALA A 1 2.19 -59.34 13.82
C ALA A 1 3.46 -58.65 14.29
N GLY A 2 4.40 -58.33 13.39
CA GLY A 2 5.71 -57.82 13.75
C GLY A 2 5.62 -56.40 14.31
N THR A 3 6.14 -56.19 15.52
CA THR A 3 6.37 -54.86 16.07
C THR A 3 7.78 -54.45 15.65
N ASP A 4 7.87 -53.87 14.45
CA ASP A 4 9.08 -53.31 13.88
C ASP A 4 9.41 -52.02 14.66
N GLN A 5 10.18 -52.13 15.74
CA GLN A 5 10.88 -50.97 16.29
C GLN A 5 11.89 -50.53 15.24
N ARG A 6 11.48 -49.63 14.34
CA ARG A 6 12.40 -48.91 13.46
C ARG A 6 13.36 -48.14 14.36
N LEU A 7 14.56 -48.65 14.59
CA LEU A 7 15.68 -47.82 15.02
C LEU A 7 15.89 -46.82 13.88
N GLY A 8 15.39 -45.60 14.07
CA GLY A 8 15.61 -44.52 13.12
C GLY A 8 17.10 -44.18 13.07
N ILE A 9 17.62 -44.00 11.88
CA ILE A 9 18.92 -43.38 11.65
C ILE A 9 18.67 -41.88 11.71
N ASP A 10 19.52 -41.18 12.44
CA ASP A 10 19.69 -39.72 12.39
C ASP A 10 21.10 -39.53 11.80
N ARG A 11 21.17 -39.26 10.50
CA ARG A 11 22.44 -39.27 9.76
C ARG A 11 23.25 -38.01 9.98
N ASP A 12 22.60 -36.88 10.17
CA ASP A 12 23.21 -35.56 10.23
C ASP A 12 23.29 -34.98 11.66
N LEU A 13 22.75 -35.73 12.64
CA LEU A 13 22.80 -35.49 14.08
C LEU A 13 22.11 -34.18 14.50
N ASP A 14 21.08 -33.78 13.76
CA ASP A 14 20.31 -32.57 14.05
C ASP A 14 19.20 -32.78 15.11
N GLY A 15 18.96 -34.05 15.47
CA GLY A 15 17.99 -34.46 16.48
C GLY A 15 16.61 -34.86 15.92
N TYR A 16 16.44 -34.87 14.60
CA TYR A 16 15.31 -35.48 13.91
C TYR A 16 15.71 -36.84 13.31
N LEU A 17 14.74 -37.77 13.22
CA LEU A 17 15.00 -39.06 12.58
C LEU A 17 14.79 -38.93 11.07
N ASP A 18 15.68 -39.52 10.26
CA ASP A 18 15.62 -39.49 8.79
C ASP A 18 14.22 -39.84 8.25
N ALA A 19 13.51 -40.74 8.93
CA ALA A 19 12.16 -41.18 8.56
C ALA A 19 11.09 -40.10 8.77
N ASP A 20 11.21 -39.31 9.84
CA ASP A 20 10.31 -38.21 10.16
C ASP A 20 10.56 -37.02 9.23
N GLU A 21 11.81 -36.82 8.82
CA GLU A 21 12.20 -35.82 7.81
C GLU A 21 11.65 -36.15 6.43
N ILE A 22 11.77 -37.40 6.00
CA ILE A 22 11.20 -37.87 4.72
C ILE A 22 9.67 -37.73 4.72
N ASP A 23 9.00 -38.03 5.83
CA ASP A 23 7.54 -37.85 5.96
C ASP A 23 7.14 -36.37 5.91
N ALA A 24 7.96 -35.50 6.49
CA ALA A 24 7.80 -34.05 6.43
C ALA A 24 8.26 -33.42 5.10
N GLY A 25 8.80 -34.20 4.16
CA GLY A 25 9.32 -33.72 2.88
C GLY A 25 10.61 -32.91 2.95
N SER A 26 11.40 -33.12 4.01
CA SER A 26 12.72 -32.51 4.27
C SER A 26 13.85 -33.48 3.87
N ASP A 27 15.08 -32.98 3.70
CA ASP A 27 16.25 -33.77 3.29
C ASP A 27 17.06 -34.30 4.49
N PRO A 28 17.02 -35.62 4.78
CA PRO A 28 17.68 -36.22 5.94
C PRO A 28 19.21 -36.33 5.84
N GLY A 29 19.79 -35.89 4.72
CA GLY A 29 21.25 -35.82 4.56
C GLY A 29 21.83 -34.45 4.88
N ASN A 30 21.00 -33.49 5.28
CA ASN A 30 21.36 -32.08 5.36
C ASN A 30 20.95 -31.49 6.72
N PRO A 31 21.90 -31.21 7.63
CA PRO A 31 21.61 -30.76 9.01
C PRO A 31 20.99 -29.35 9.10
N LEU A 32 20.74 -28.70 7.95
CA LEU A 32 20.05 -27.42 7.85
C LEU A 32 18.60 -27.56 7.38
N SER A 33 18.14 -28.78 7.09
CA SER A 33 16.82 -29.07 6.52
C SER A 33 15.87 -29.63 7.58
N THR A 34 15.49 -28.85 8.58
CA THR A 34 14.70 -29.36 9.70
C THR A 34 13.19 -29.51 9.37
N PRO A 35 12.55 -30.63 9.75
CA PRO A 35 11.12 -30.84 9.59
C PRO A 35 10.36 -29.98 10.60
N GLY A 36 9.94 -28.79 10.15
CA GLY A 36 9.25 -27.83 11.02
C GLY A 36 9.46 -26.37 10.67
N THR A 37 10.38 -26.04 9.75
CA THR A 37 10.42 -24.69 9.19
C THR A 37 9.39 -24.57 8.07
N VAL A 38 8.12 -24.72 8.42
CA VAL A 38 7.07 -24.04 7.66
C VAL A 38 7.41 -22.56 7.73
N ASP A 39 7.73 -21.98 6.58
CA ASP A 39 8.00 -20.56 6.41
C ASP A 39 6.85 -19.78 7.07
N ALA A 40 7.05 -19.37 8.33
CA ALA A 40 6.04 -18.62 9.04
C ALA A 40 5.82 -17.37 8.20
N PRO A 41 4.58 -17.03 7.81
CA PRO A 41 4.33 -15.92 6.92
C PRO A 41 4.96 -14.67 7.55
N GLN A 42 6.11 -14.25 7.01
CA GLN A 42 6.78 -13.07 7.49
C GLN A 42 5.76 -11.94 7.38
N PRO A 43 5.51 -11.15 8.45
CA PRO A 43 4.55 -10.08 8.37
C PRO A 43 4.94 -9.19 7.20
N THR A 44 4.09 -9.12 6.18
CA THR A 44 4.35 -8.31 5.00
C THR A 44 4.35 -6.86 5.46
N SER A 45 5.53 -6.30 5.73
CA SER A 45 5.64 -4.89 6.09
C SER A 45 5.17 -4.07 4.89
N ILE A 46 4.10 -3.30 5.07
CA ILE A 46 3.61 -2.40 4.03
C ILE A 46 4.68 -1.29 3.91
N PRO A 47 5.34 -1.12 2.74
CA PRO A 47 6.37 -0.12 2.61
C PRO A 47 5.79 1.28 2.84
N LEU A 48 6.43 2.06 3.72
CA LEU A 48 6.07 3.46 3.91
C LEU A 48 6.48 4.21 2.64
N ALA A 49 5.50 4.80 1.95
CA ALA A 49 5.73 5.50 0.70
C ALA A 49 4.83 6.72 0.58
N THR A 50 5.32 7.70 -0.20
CA THR A 50 4.53 8.85 -0.65
C THR A 50 3.35 8.35 -1.48
N ARG A 51 2.14 8.68 -1.06
CA ARG A 51 0.92 8.16 -1.68
C ARG A 51 -0.22 9.17 -1.65
N LEU A 52 -1.00 9.21 -2.72
CA LEU A 52 -2.31 9.85 -2.75
C LEU A 52 -3.38 8.77 -2.51
N GLU A 53 -4.08 8.86 -1.39
CA GLU A 53 -5.09 7.87 -0.97
C GLU A 53 -6.37 8.00 -1.81
N PRO A 54 -7.22 6.96 -1.83
CA PRO A 54 -8.53 7.05 -2.45
C PRO A 54 -9.33 8.25 -1.92
N LEU A 55 -9.94 8.98 -2.84
CA LEU A 55 -10.75 10.16 -2.55
C LEU A 55 -12.10 9.73 -1.97
N TRP A 56 -12.53 10.37 -0.89
CA TRP A 56 -13.78 10.01 -0.23
C TRP A 56 -14.60 11.23 0.20
N PRO A 57 -15.91 11.27 -0.04
CA PRO A 57 -16.68 10.29 -0.81
C PRO A 57 -16.35 10.34 -2.31
N ASN A 58 -16.54 9.20 -2.99
CA ASN A 58 -16.48 9.06 -4.44
C ASN A 58 -17.55 8.04 -4.87
N PRO A 59 -18.65 8.45 -5.53
CA PRO A 59 -18.93 9.81 -6.01
C PRO A 59 -19.12 10.85 -4.89
N SER A 60 -18.76 12.10 -5.17
CA SER A 60 -18.87 13.23 -4.24
C SER A 60 -20.03 14.16 -4.64
N THR A 61 -20.87 14.52 -3.66
CA THR A 61 -22.06 15.38 -3.86
C THR A 61 -21.94 16.74 -3.20
N SER A 62 -20.97 16.98 -2.32
CA SER A 62 -20.82 18.25 -1.59
C SER A 62 -19.36 18.63 -1.37
N ALA A 63 -18.54 17.66 -0.96
CA ALA A 63 -17.11 17.81 -0.83
C ALA A 63 -16.42 16.45 -0.98
N SER A 64 -15.15 16.44 -1.33
CA SER A 64 -14.30 15.25 -1.33
C SER A 64 -13.06 15.50 -0.47
N ARG A 65 -12.79 14.54 0.43
CA ARG A 65 -11.64 14.52 1.32
C ARG A 65 -10.49 13.87 0.59
N ILE A 66 -9.36 14.57 0.56
CA ILE A 66 -8.15 14.16 -0.13
C ILE A 66 -7.11 13.89 0.94
N ALA A 67 -6.98 12.61 1.28
CA ALA A 67 -5.92 12.14 2.16
C ALA A 67 -4.68 11.79 1.34
N TYR A 68 -3.51 12.15 1.85
CA TYR A 68 -2.25 11.78 1.23
C TYR A 68 -1.17 11.61 2.29
N ARG A 69 -0.13 10.87 1.94
CA ARG A 69 1.03 10.64 2.76
C ARG A 69 2.27 11.15 2.04
N VAL A 70 3.11 11.83 2.80
CA VAL A 70 4.44 12.30 2.39
C VAL A 70 5.45 11.48 3.18
N LEU A 71 6.42 10.87 2.49
CA LEU A 71 7.42 10.00 3.15
C LEU A 71 8.46 10.85 3.87
N ASP A 72 9.02 11.83 3.16
CA ASP A 72 10.05 12.74 3.64
C ASP A 72 9.51 14.16 3.64
N SER A 73 9.81 14.95 4.67
CA SER A 73 9.31 16.34 4.72
C SER A 73 9.75 17.11 3.47
N GLY A 74 8.81 17.78 2.80
CA GLY A 74 9.06 18.32 1.48
C GLY A 74 7.95 19.21 0.94
N VAL A 75 8.21 19.79 -0.22
CA VAL A 75 7.27 20.69 -0.90
C VAL A 75 6.21 19.87 -1.63
N THR A 76 4.95 20.10 -1.29
CA THR A 76 3.79 19.42 -1.89
C THR A 76 2.93 20.40 -2.68
N THR A 77 2.50 19.98 -3.87
CA THR A 77 1.47 20.68 -4.66
C THR A 77 0.30 19.74 -4.91
N LEU A 78 -0.92 20.22 -4.65
CA LEU A 78 -2.16 19.48 -4.81
C LEU A 78 -3.15 20.30 -5.64
N THR A 79 -3.57 19.73 -6.77
CA THR A 79 -4.38 20.40 -7.79
C THR A 79 -5.49 19.50 -8.26
N VAL A 80 -6.58 20.09 -8.76
CA VAL A 80 -7.71 19.38 -9.35
C VAL A 80 -7.82 19.78 -10.81
N HIS A 81 -7.99 18.80 -11.68
CA HIS A 81 -8.10 18.96 -13.12
C HIS A 81 -9.37 18.31 -13.67
N ASP A 82 -9.91 18.87 -14.75
CA ASP A 82 -10.96 18.19 -15.52
C ASP A 82 -10.37 17.10 -16.45
N VAL A 83 -11.23 16.39 -17.18
CA VAL A 83 -10.83 15.31 -18.11
C VAL A 83 -9.96 15.79 -19.27
N ASN A 84 -9.98 17.08 -19.59
CA ASN A 84 -9.15 17.69 -20.63
C ASN A 84 -7.81 18.17 -20.06
N GLY A 85 -7.53 17.92 -18.78
CA GLY A 85 -6.31 18.34 -18.09
C GLY A 85 -6.32 19.81 -17.68
N ARG A 86 -7.41 20.55 -17.89
CA ARG A 86 -7.50 21.95 -17.48
C ARG A 86 -7.51 22.04 -15.95
N LEU A 87 -6.69 22.94 -15.41
CA LEU A 87 -6.67 23.22 -13.98
C LEU A 87 -8.01 23.83 -13.54
N VAL A 88 -8.63 23.21 -12.55
CA VAL A 88 -9.92 23.61 -11.98
C VAL A 88 -9.74 24.27 -10.63
N ARG A 89 -8.93 23.67 -9.74
CA ARG A 89 -8.73 24.14 -8.37
C ARG A 89 -7.31 23.88 -7.90
N THR A 90 -6.73 24.84 -7.19
CA THR A 90 -5.48 24.67 -6.45
C THR A 90 -5.77 24.51 -4.97
N LEU A 91 -5.44 23.36 -4.39
CA LEU A 91 -5.71 23.04 -2.98
C LEU A 91 -4.48 23.27 -2.10
N ALA A 92 -3.30 23.12 -2.68
CA ALA A 92 -2.03 23.45 -2.07
C ALA A 92 -1.03 23.78 -3.19
N ARG A 93 -0.28 24.88 -3.05
CA ARG A 93 0.71 25.30 -4.05
C ARG A 93 2.08 25.44 -3.40
N GLY A 94 2.93 24.44 -3.59
CA GLY A 94 4.29 24.45 -3.07
C GLY A 94 4.36 24.60 -1.54
N VAL A 95 3.47 23.95 -0.80
CA VAL A 95 3.44 24.03 0.67
C VAL A 95 4.45 23.05 1.26
N ALA A 96 5.19 23.47 2.28
CA ALA A 96 6.09 22.59 3.01
C ALA A 96 5.28 21.70 3.96
N GLU A 97 5.32 20.39 3.74
CA GLU A 97 4.64 19.39 4.56
C GLU A 97 5.67 18.57 5.34
N ALA A 98 5.34 18.25 6.60
CA ALA A 98 6.13 17.29 7.37
C ALA A 98 5.97 15.87 6.81
N ALA A 99 6.89 14.96 7.14
CA ALA A 99 6.67 13.54 6.91
C ALA A 99 5.41 13.07 7.66
N GLY A 100 4.55 12.29 7.00
CA GLY A 100 3.32 11.77 7.60
C GLY A 100 2.07 11.90 6.73
N ARG A 101 0.91 11.69 7.37
CA ARG A 101 -0.40 11.75 6.72
C ARG A 101 -0.96 13.16 6.83
N HIS A 102 -1.41 13.67 5.68
CA HIS A 102 -2.00 14.98 5.51
C HIS A 102 -3.36 14.86 4.86
N GLU A 103 -4.08 15.98 4.90
CA GLU A 103 -5.42 16.02 4.37
C GLU A 103 -5.81 17.41 3.91
N ARG A 104 -6.60 17.45 2.83
CA ARG A 104 -7.27 18.65 2.34
C ARG A 104 -8.69 18.29 1.93
N VAL A 105 -9.54 19.31 1.86
CA VAL A 105 -10.93 19.18 1.41
C VAL A 105 -11.12 19.96 0.13
N TRP A 106 -11.73 19.33 -0.86
CA TRP A 106 -12.23 20.00 -2.05
C TRP A 106 -13.75 20.09 -1.96
N ASP A 107 -14.27 21.31 -1.87
CA ASP A 107 -15.69 21.69 -1.78
C ASP A 107 -16.41 21.68 -3.15
N LEU A 108 -15.82 20.99 -4.14
CA LEU A 108 -16.33 20.90 -5.51
C LEU A 108 -16.45 22.26 -6.21
N ARG A 109 -15.62 23.23 -5.81
CA ARG A 109 -15.53 24.55 -6.47
C ARG A 109 -14.19 24.74 -7.16
N GLY A 110 -14.20 25.49 -8.26
CA GLY A 110 -12.99 25.96 -8.92
C GLY A 110 -12.28 27.05 -8.11
N ASP A 111 -11.12 27.49 -8.60
CA ASP A 111 -10.40 28.65 -8.07
C ASP A 111 -11.21 29.96 -8.21
N ASP A 112 -12.18 29.99 -9.14
CA ASP A 112 -13.16 31.06 -9.31
C ASP A 112 -14.28 31.05 -8.25
N GLY A 113 -14.27 30.07 -7.35
CA GLY A 113 -15.31 29.87 -6.33
C GLY A 113 -16.63 29.33 -6.89
N VAL A 114 -16.72 29.01 -8.18
CA VAL A 114 -17.94 28.48 -8.80
C VAL A 114 -17.98 26.96 -8.65
N ARG A 115 -19.16 26.41 -8.38
CA ARG A 115 -19.34 24.96 -8.26
C ARG A 115 -19.13 24.29 -9.62
N VAL A 116 -18.31 23.25 -9.64
CA VAL A 116 -18.02 22.51 -10.86
C VAL A 116 -19.21 21.66 -11.30
N PRO A 117 -19.41 21.42 -12.61
CA PRO A 117 -20.46 20.54 -13.09
C PRO A 117 -20.23 19.09 -12.65
N ALA A 118 -21.31 18.29 -12.63
CA ALA A 118 -21.19 16.85 -12.49
C ALA A 118 -20.31 16.28 -13.60
N GLY A 119 -19.47 15.31 -13.26
CA GLY A 119 -18.47 14.80 -14.17
C GLY A 119 -17.29 14.18 -13.46
N MET A 120 -16.26 13.87 -14.23
CA MET A 120 -15.06 13.21 -13.75
C MET A 120 -13.93 14.23 -13.62
N TYR A 121 -13.22 14.17 -12.50
CA TYR A 121 -12.10 15.04 -12.20
C TYR A 121 -10.92 14.21 -11.67
N TYR A 122 -9.73 14.78 -11.79
CA TYR A 122 -8.50 14.19 -11.31
C TYR A 122 -7.85 15.10 -10.28
N VAL A 123 -7.60 14.56 -9.10
CA VAL A 123 -6.74 15.19 -8.11
C VAL A 123 -5.32 14.74 -8.39
N ARG A 124 -4.42 15.70 -8.61
CA ARG A 124 -3.00 15.49 -8.87
C ARG A 124 -2.18 16.02 -7.71
N MET A 125 -1.31 15.18 -7.19
CA MET A 125 -0.35 15.48 -6.14
C MET A 125 1.07 15.41 -6.71
N GLN A 126 1.89 16.38 -6.36
CA GLN A 126 3.33 16.36 -6.62
C GLN A 126 4.04 16.49 -5.28
N ALA A 127 4.83 15.48 -4.91
CA ALA A 127 5.61 15.41 -3.68
C ALA A 127 6.76 14.40 -3.87
N ASP A 128 7.90 14.61 -3.22
CA ASP A 128 9.05 13.70 -3.24
C ASP A 128 9.52 13.31 -4.65
N GLY A 129 9.48 14.26 -5.59
CA GLY A 129 9.82 14.03 -7.01
C GLY A 129 8.82 13.16 -7.77
N ARG A 130 7.72 12.73 -7.13
CA ARG A 130 6.68 11.89 -7.71
C ARG A 130 5.47 12.72 -8.12
N VAL A 131 4.76 12.22 -9.12
CA VAL A 131 3.46 12.73 -9.52
C VAL A 131 2.45 11.59 -9.35
N LEU A 132 1.44 11.83 -8.52
CA LEU A 132 0.39 10.87 -8.22
C LEU A 132 -0.96 11.47 -8.60
N SER A 133 -1.88 10.65 -9.08
CA SER A 133 -3.21 11.10 -9.47
C SER A 133 -4.29 10.15 -8.97
N GLN A 134 -5.41 10.70 -8.54
CA GLN A 134 -6.61 9.95 -8.17
C GLN A 134 -7.82 10.56 -8.86
N ARG A 135 -8.76 9.69 -9.24
CA ARG A 135 -10.01 10.10 -9.88
C ARG A 135 -11.11 10.30 -8.83
N VAL A 136 -11.91 11.34 -9.00
CA VAL A 136 -13.19 11.53 -8.30
C VAL A 136 -14.30 11.80 -9.30
N VAL A 137 -15.47 11.21 -9.05
CA VAL A 137 -16.71 11.52 -9.76
C VAL A 137 -17.50 12.52 -8.93
N VAL A 138 -17.93 13.60 -9.55
CA VAL A 138 -18.79 14.61 -8.94
C VAL A 138 -20.22 14.41 -9.41
N GLN A 139 -21.14 14.38 -8.45
CA GLN A 139 -22.59 14.32 -8.66
C GLN A 139 -23.25 15.58 -8.10
N ARG A 140 -24.43 15.93 -8.63
CA ARG A 140 -25.20 17.09 -8.20
C ARG A 140 -26.05 16.80 -6.98
#